data_AF-A0A942BT00-F1
#
_entry.id   AF-A0A942BT00-F1
#
_cell.length_a   1.000
_cell.length_b   1.000
_cell.length_c   1.000
_cell.angle_alpha   90.00
_cell.angle_beta   90.00
_cell.angle_gamma   90.00
#
_symmetry.space_group_name_H-M   'P 1'
#
loop_
_entity.id
_entity.type
_entity.pdbx_description
1 polymer ?
#
loop_
_entity_poly.entity_id
_entity_poly.type
_entity_poly.pdbx_seq_one_letter_code
_entity_poly.pdbx_strand_id
1 'polypeptide(L)'
;MNIIKVILAIIGIFFAGIAALWVLGLLSTLIWYLFWIAVIGGLIYGGIKLFNKVEAKALGYEPRSRLGSDDIQMSWDEYDRKYINK
;
A
#
# COMPACT_ATOMS: atom_id res chain seq x y z
N MET A 1 -5.35 29.70 -51.99
CA MET A 1 -5.37 28.44 -51.21
C MET A 1 -6.77 27.87 -51.29
N ASN A 2 -6.97 26.62 -51.70
CA ASN A 2 -8.32 26.06 -51.82
C ASN A 2 -9.00 26.02 -50.45
N ILE A 3 -10.17 26.65 -50.34
CA ILE A 3 -10.93 26.78 -49.08
C ILE A 3 -11.23 25.43 -48.44
N ILE A 4 -11.42 24.40 -49.26
CA ILE A 4 -11.62 23.00 -48.85
C ILE A 4 -10.42 22.48 -48.03
N LYS A 5 -9.18 22.80 -48.44
CA LYS A 5 -7.97 22.38 -47.70
C LYS A 5 -7.89 23.03 -46.32
N VAL A 6 -8.37 24.28 -46.21
CA VAL A 6 -8.40 25.01 -44.92
C VAL A 6 -9.40 24.36 -43.96
N ILE A 7 -10.60 24.03 -44.45
CA ILE A 7 -11.63 23.36 -43.64
C ILE A 7 -11.15 21.99 -43.16
N LEU A 8 -10.53 21.20 -44.05
CA LEU A 8 -9.95 19.89 -43.70
C LEU A 8 -8.86 20.01 -42.64
N ALA A 9 -7.98 21.02 -42.74
CA ALA A 9 -6.93 21.26 -41.75
C ALA A 9 -7.51 21.60 -40.37
N ILE A 10 -8.55 22.44 -40.31
CA ILE A 10 -9.22 22.81 -39.05
C ILE A 10 -9.85 21.58 -38.39
N ILE A 11 -10.55 20.75 -39.17
CA ILE A 11 -11.16 19.50 -38.68
C ILE A 11 -10.07 18.55 -38.15
N GLY A 12 -8.96 18.41 -38.88
CA GLY A 12 -7.83 17.58 -38.46
C GLY A 12 -7.25 18.02 -37.12
N ILE A 13 -7.04 19.33 -36.93
CA ILE A 13 -6.56 19.90 -35.67
C ILE A 13 -7.57 19.64 -34.54
N PHE A 14 -8.87 19.76 -34.82
CA PHE A 14 -9.90 19.52 -33.83
C PHE A 14 -9.90 18.07 -33.33
N PHE A 15 -9.83 17.10 -34.23
CA PHE A 15 -9.72 15.69 -33.87
C PHE A 15 -8.42 15.37 -33.13
N ALA A 16 -7.29 15.94 -33.56
CA ALA A 16 -6.02 15.78 -32.86
C ALA A 16 -6.09 16.33 -31.43
N GLY A 17 -6.74 17.48 -31.24
CA GLY A 17 -6.96 18.07 -29.92
C GLY A 17 -7.81 17.18 -29.01
N ILE A 18 -8.91 16.62 -29.53
CA ILE A 18 -9.75 15.68 -28.77
C ILE A 18 -8.96 14.44 -28.37
N ALA A 19 -8.19 13.85 -29.31
CA ALA A 19 -7.39 12.68 -29.03
C ALA A 19 -6.32 12.97 -27.95
N ALA A 20 -5.67 14.13 -28.01
CA ALA A 20 -4.69 14.54 -27.01
C ALA A 20 -5.34 14.70 -25.62
N LEU A 21 -6.51 15.37 -25.54
CA LEU A 21 -7.25 15.52 -24.28
C LEU A 21 -7.70 14.17 -23.72
N TRP A 22 -8.10 13.23 -24.59
CA TRP A 22 -8.46 11.88 -24.18
C TRP A 22 -7.29 11.13 -23.54
N VAL A 23 -6.11 11.16 -24.17
CA VAL A 23 -4.88 10.54 -23.62
C VAL A 23 -4.49 11.19 -22.30
N LEU A 24 -4.50 12.53 -22.23
CA LEU A 24 -4.20 13.25 -21.00
C LEU A 24 -5.21 12.94 -19.88
N GLY A 25 -6.48 12.77 -20.22
CA GLY A 25 -7.51 12.34 -19.26
C GLY A 25 -7.25 10.95 -18.70
N LEU A 26 -6.83 9.99 -19.54
CA LEU A 26 -6.44 8.66 -19.08
C LEU A 26 -5.20 8.70 -18.18
N LEU A 27 -4.17 9.45 -18.57
CA LEU A 27 -2.96 9.61 -17.74
C LEU A 27 -3.29 10.27 -16.40
N SER A 28 -4.14 11.30 -16.39
CA SER A 28 -4.56 11.98 -15.17
C SER A 28 -5.30 11.04 -14.22
N THR A 29 -6.19 10.19 -14.72
CA THR A 29 -6.93 9.24 -13.87
C THR A 29 -6.01 8.15 -13.31
N LEU A 30 -5.07 7.64 -14.11
CA LEU A 30 -4.01 6.72 -13.65
C LEU A 30 -3.18 7.30 -12.51
N ILE A 31 -2.68 8.52 -12.69
CA ILE A 31 -1.88 9.21 -11.67
C ILE A 31 -2.71 9.44 -10.39
N TRP A 32 -3.98 9.81 -10.53
CA TRP A 32 -4.88 10.05 -9.41
C TRP A 32 -5.08 8.80 -8.54
N TYR A 33 -5.35 7.65 -9.17
CA TYR A 33 -5.50 6.40 -8.43
C TYR A 33 -4.18 5.95 -7.80
N LEU A 34 -3.06 6.08 -8.52
CA LEU A 34 -1.75 5.75 -7.98
C LEU A 34 -1.40 6.59 -6.75
N PHE A 35 -1.73 7.88 -6.78
CA PHE A 35 -1.58 8.78 -5.64
C PHE A 35 -2.36 8.28 -4.43
N TRP A 36 -3.64 7.93 -4.58
CA TRP A 36 -4.43 7.43 -3.46
C TRP A 36 -3.95 6.10 -2.91
N ILE A 37 -3.50 5.19 -3.79
CA ILE A 37 -2.89 3.92 -3.37
C ILE A 37 -1.64 4.20 -2.52
N ALA A 38 -0.79 5.13 -2.94
CA ALA A 38 0.41 5.52 -2.20
C ALA A 38 0.06 6.18 -0.85
N VAL A 39 -0.94 7.06 -0.82
CA VAL A 39 -1.42 7.70 0.42
C VAL A 39 -1.96 6.66 1.39
N ILE A 40 -2.86 5.79 0.95
CA ILE A 40 -3.46 4.75 1.80
C ILE A 40 -2.38 3.77 2.28
N GLY A 41 -1.51 3.30 1.38
CA GLY A 41 -0.40 2.43 1.74
C GLY A 41 0.54 3.06 2.75
N GLY A 42 0.87 4.35 2.59
CA GLY A 42 1.70 5.11 3.51
C GLY A 42 1.04 5.29 4.88
N LEU A 43 -0.26 5.59 4.91
CA LEU A 43 -1.03 5.70 6.16
C LEU A 43 -1.11 4.37 6.91
N ILE A 44 -1.41 3.27 6.22
CA ILE A 44 -1.46 1.93 6.82
C ILE A 44 -0.08 1.54 7.36
N TYR A 45 0.96 1.63 6.53
CA TYR A 45 2.32 1.27 6.93
C TYR A 45 2.84 2.14 8.07
N GLY A 46 2.64 3.46 7.98
CA GLY A 46 3.03 4.42 9.01
C GLY A 46 2.27 4.19 10.32
N GLY A 47 0.96 3.95 10.23
CA GLY A 47 0.10 3.63 11.36
C GLY A 47 0.55 2.36 12.08
N ILE A 48 0.77 1.27 11.37
CA ILE A 48 1.28 0.01 11.95
C ILE A 48 2.65 0.20 12.57
N LYS A 49 3.57 0.90 11.90
CA LYS A 49 4.93 1.14 12.40
C LYS A 49 4.92 1.97 13.69
N LEU A 50 4.09 3.01 13.75
CA LEU A 50 3.93 3.83 14.95
C LEU A 50 3.24 3.06 16.07
N PHE A 51 2.19 2.31 15.76
CA PHE A 51 1.49 1.47 16.71
C PHE A 51 2.44 0.47 17.36
N ASN A 52 3.20 -0.32 16.57
CA ASN A 52 4.17 -1.27 17.09
C ASN A 52 5.26 -0.61 17.94
N LYS A 53 5.67 0.61 17.60
CA LYS A 53 6.68 1.37 18.36
C LYS A 53 6.11 1.85 19.70
N VAL A 54 4.85 2.26 19.72
CA VAL A 54 4.15 2.68 20.95
C VAL A 54 3.85 1.46 21.81
N GLU A 55 3.35 0.37 21.23
CA GLU A 55 3.09 -0.92 21.88
C GLU A 55 4.38 -1.45 22.55
N ALA A 56 5.50 -1.50 21.82
CA ALA A 56 6.78 -1.92 22.38
C ALA A 56 7.28 -1.03 23.53
N LYS A 57 6.95 0.26 23.50
CA LYS A 57 7.35 1.23 24.54
C LYS A 57 6.40 1.20 25.74
N ALA A 58 5.11 0.93 25.53
CA ALA A 58 4.07 0.92 26.56
C ALA A 58 3.98 -0.43 27.28
N LEU A 59 4.13 -1.53 26.56
CA LEU A 59 4.08 -2.90 27.10
C LEU A 59 5.44 -3.43 27.54
N GLY A 60 6.49 -2.59 27.52
CA GLY A 60 7.81 -2.92 28.05
C GLY A 60 8.35 -4.25 27.53
N TYR A 61 8.55 -4.37 26.21
CA TYR A 61 9.20 -5.51 25.53
C TYR A 61 9.12 -6.84 26.30
N GLU A 62 7.92 -7.34 26.58
CA GLU A 62 7.79 -8.79 26.62
C GLU A 62 7.96 -9.23 25.15
N PRO A 63 9.07 -9.88 24.79
CA PRO A 63 9.12 -10.53 23.49
C PRO A 63 7.89 -11.42 23.52
N ARG A 64 6.94 -11.21 22.59
CA ARG A 64 5.81 -12.11 22.41
C ARG A 64 6.35 -13.48 22.70
N SER A 65 5.85 -14.11 23.75
CA SER A 65 5.97 -15.54 23.96
C SER A 65 5.27 -16.14 22.76
N ARG A 66 5.98 -16.11 21.62
CA ARG A 66 6.02 -17.21 20.70
C ARG A 66 6.31 -18.35 21.64
N LEU A 67 5.25 -19.08 22.03
CA LEU A 67 5.38 -20.51 22.23
C LEU A 67 6.33 -20.91 21.12
N GLY A 68 7.58 -21.23 21.51
CA GLY A 68 8.56 -21.65 20.54
C GLY A 68 7.87 -22.69 19.68
N SER A 69 8.16 -22.73 18.40
CA SER A 69 7.73 -23.89 17.58
C SER A 69 8.08 -25.22 18.25
N ASP A 70 9.04 -25.19 19.18
CA ASP A 70 9.53 -26.28 20.00
C ASP A 70 8.70 -26.51 21.29
N ASP A 71 7.97 -25.50 21.80
CA ASP A 71 7.14 -25.62 23.01
C ASP A 71 5.80 -26.34 22.75
N ILE A 72 5.35 -26.43 21.49
CA ILE A 72 4.12 -27.17 21.11
C ILE A 72 4.32 -28.70 21.27
N GLN A 73 5.57 -29.17 21.23
CA GLN A 73 5.96 -30.57 21.39
C GLN A 73 6.57 -30.90 22.76
N MET A 74 6.45 -30.01 23.75
CA MET A 74 6.99 -30.28 25.08
C MET A 74 6.10 -31.26 25.84
N SER A 75 6.72 -32.27 26.47
CA SER A 75 5.99 -33.20 27.34
C SER A 75 5.53 -32.48 28.61
N TRP A 76 4.43 -32.95 29.21
CA TRP A 76 3.88 -32.36 30.46
C TRP A 76 4.91 -32.31 31.59
N ASP A 77 5.82 -33.30 31.66
CA ASP A 77 6.89 -33.36 32.66
C ASP A 77 7.95 -32.25 32.47
N GLU A 78 8.30 -31.93 31.21
CA GLU A 78 9.21 -30.81 30.91
C GLU A 78 8.57 -29.46 31.20
N TYR A 79 7.27 -29.32 30.93
CA TYR A 79 6.54 -28.10 31.23
C TYR A 79 6.46 -27.83 32.74
N ASP A 80 6.14 -28.86 33.53
CA ASP A 80 6.03 -28.74 34.99
C ASP A 80 7.36 -28.34 35.65
N ARG A 81 8.47 -28.96 35.22
CA ARG A 81 9.82 -28.58 35.69
C ARG A 81 10.22 -27.16 35.30
N LYS A 82 9.87 -26.71 34.09
CA LYS A 82 10.32 -25.41 33.56
C LYS A 82 9.54 -24.23 34.14
N TYR A 83 8.26 -24.43 34.46
CA TYR A 83 7.35 -23.32 34.80
C TYR A 83 6.65 -23.44 36.16
N ILE A 84 6.46 -24.64 36.70
CA ILE A 84 5.66 -24.85 37.92
C ILE A 84 6.56 -25.09 39.14
N ASN A 85 7.60 -25.92 39.00
CA ASN A 85 8.52 -26.29 40.09
C ASN A 85 9.93 -25.73 39.88
N LYS A 86 10.08 -24.40 40.00
CA LYS A 86 11.37 -23.71 39.85
C LYS A 86 12.37 -24.04 40.96
#